data_AF-A0A015IXX4-F1
#
_entry.id   AF-A0A015IXX4-F1
#
_cell.length_a   1.000
_cell.length_b   1.000
_cell.length_c   1.000
_cell.angle_alpha   90.00
_cell.angle_beta   90.00
_cell.angle_gamma   90.00
#
_symmetry.space_group_name_H-M   'P 1'
#
loop_
_entity.id
_entity.type
_entity.pdbx_description
1 polymer ?
#
loop_
_entity_poly.entity_id
_entity_poly.type
_entity_poly.pdbx_seq_one_letter_code
_entity_poly.pdbx_strand_id
1 'polypeptide(L)'
;MNSNYYSVDPGIEKFHKFCDLQSRTVTIAKVKGSNEILGGYNPITWKSAYRYSNTKDSFIFSFNNNRSENYIVDNRHTIDNRSYYGPSFGNGDLILWGLDINTLSTN
;
A
#
# COMPACT_ATOMS: atom_id res chain seq x y z
N MET A 1 32.32 0.24 -3.11
CA MET A 1 31.39 -0.46 -2.20
C MET A 1 30.21 -0.94 -3.02
N ASN A 2 30.07 -2.26 -3.19
CA ASN A 2 29.06 -2.87 -4.05
C ASN A 2 27.67 -2.73 -3.43
N SER A 3 26.83 -1.87 -3.99
CA SER A 3 25.39 -1.94 -3.78
C SER A 3 24.86 -3.05 -4.69
N ASN A 4 24.66 -4.23 -4.13
CA ASN A 4 23.82 -5.26 -4.73
C ASN A 4 22.46 -4.60 -5.02
N TYR A 5 22.20 -4.30 -6.29
CA TYR A 5 20.90 -3.87 -6.78
C TYR A 5 19.95 -5.03 -6.53
N TYR A 6 19.18 -4.94 -5.43
CA TYR A 6 17.95 -5.70 -5.32
C TYR A 6 17.11 -5.34 -6.54
N SER A 7 16.73 -6.33 -7.32
CA SER A 7 15.76 -6.16 -8.41
C SER A 7 14.51 -5.52 -7.79
N VAL A 8 14.33 -4.22 -7.96
CA VAL A 8 13.16 -3.53 -7.44
C VAL A 8 11.99 -4.07 -8.25
N ASP A 9 11.01 -4.66 -7.57
CA ASP A 9 9.78 -5.13 -8.21
C ASP A 9 9.20 -3.94 -9.02
N PRO A 10 8.95 -4.09 -10.34
CA PRO A 10 8.45 -2.99 -11.17
C PRO A 10 7.14 -2.37 -10.66
N GLY A 11 6.35 -3.11 -9.87
CA GLY A 11 5.18 -2.59 -9.16
C GLY A 11 5.54 -1.59 -8.07
N ILE A 12 6.65 -1.81 -7.34
CA ILE A 12 7.15 -0.88 -6.31
C ILE A 12 7.66 0.41 -6.95
N GLU A 13 8.43 0.30 -8.04
CA GLU A 13 8.93 1.48 -8.76
C GLU A 13 7.78 2.35 -9.28
N LYS A 14 6.74 1.72 -9.86
CA LYS A 14 5.56 2.46 -10.33
C LYS A 14 4.78 3.08 -9.19
N PHE A 15 4.59 2.36 -8.08
CA PHE A 15 3.93 2.92 -6.90
C PHE A 15 4.61 4.21 -6.46
N HIS A 16 5.92 4.18 -6.22
CA HIS A 16 6.64 5.40 -5.79
C HIS A 16 6.66 6.48 -6.88
N LYS A 17 6.72 6.12 -8.17
CA LYS A 17 6.62 7.09 -9.27
C LYS A 17 5.28 7.85 -9.28
N PHE A 18 4.17 7.20 -8.96
CA PHE A 18 2.83 7.79 -9.08
C PHE A 18 2.24 8.27 -7.76
N CYS A 19 2.59 7.63 -6.64
CA CYS A 19 1.95 7.86 -5.35
C CYS A 19 2.80 8.67 -4.38
N ASP A 20 4.13 8.73 -4.54
CA ASP A 20 4.93 9.62 -3.68
C ASP A 20 4.45 11.06 -3.80
N LEU A 21 4.48 11.77 -2.67
CA LEU A 21 3.96 13.12 -2.52
C LEU A 21 2.42 13.24 -2.61
N GLN A 22 1.71 12.17 -2.97
CA GLN A 22 0.24 12.14 -2.98
C GLN A 22 -0.30 11.85 -1.58
N SER A 23 -1.39 12.54 -1.22
CA SER A 23 -2.12 12.38 0.03
C SER A 23 -3.59 12.05 -0.26
N ARG A 24 -4.35 11.64 0.76
CA ARG A 24 -5.78 11.29 0.63
C ARG A 24 -6.02 10.24 -0.45
N THR A 25 -5.18 9.20 -0.44
CA THR A 25 -5.24 8.11 -1.43
C THR A 25 -6.02 6.93 -0.88
N VAL A 26 -6.72 6.23 -1.75
CA VAL A 26 -7.33 4.92 -1.45
C VAL A 26 -6.58 3.86 -2.26
N THR A 27 -6.10 2.82 -1.57
CA THR A 27 -5.53 1.63 -2.20
C THR A 27 -6.59 0.55 -2.25
N ILE A 28 -6.75 -0.10 -3.41
CA ILE A 28 -7.71 -1.17 -3.64
C ILE A 28 -7.00 -2.32 -4.34
N ALA A 29 -7.13 -3.54 -3.80
CA ALA A 29 -6.60 -4.75 -4.36
C ALA A 29 -7.67 -5.84 -4.39
N LYS A 30 -7.84 -6.49 -5.54
CA LYS A 30 -8.71 -7.66 -5.68
C LYS A 30 -7.89 -8.93 -5.53
N VAL A 31 -8.32 -9.81 -4.63
CA VAL A 31 -7.66 -11.12 -4.46
C VAL A 31 -8.01 -12.02 -5.63
N LYS A 32 -6.99 -12.58 -6.29
CA LYS A 32 -7.17 -13.44 -7.47
C LYS A 32 -7.92 -14.72 -7.08
N GLY A 33 -8.94 -15.07 -7.87
CA GLY A 33 -9.74 -16.26 -7.63
C GLY A 33 -10.83 -16.10 -6.57
N SER A 34 -11.05 -14.88 -6.05
CA SER A 34 -12.15 -14.59 -5.11
C SER A 34 -12.86 -13.26 -5.43
N ASN A 35 -13.94 -13.01 -4.71
CA ASN A 35 -14.64 -11.71 -4.70
C ASN A 35 -14.14 -10.80 -3.58
N GLU A 36 -13.04 -11.18 -2.93
CA GLU A 36 -12.48 -10.39 -1.84
C GLU A 36 -11.72 -9.19 -2.38
N ILE A 37 -11.98 -8.04 -1.77
CA ILE A 37 -11.27 -6.78 -1.98
C ILE A 37 -10.62 -6.40 -0.66
N LEU A 38 -9.34 -6.10 -0.70
CA LEU A 38 -8.56 -5.57 0.41
C LEU A 38 -8.06 -4.18 0.05
N GLY A 39 -7.90 -3.32 1.05
CA GLY A 39 -7.40 -1.99 0.78
C GLY A 39 -7.17 -1.16 2.03
N GLY A 40 -6.80 0.09 1.82
CA GLY A 40 -6.60 1.03 2.91
C GLY A 40 -6.69 2.47 2.43
N TYR A 41 -7.10 3.35 3.34
CA TYR A 41 -7.10 4.79 3.12
C TYR A 41 -5.90 5.42 3.81
N ASN A 42 -5.10 6.18 3.07
CA ASN A 42 -4.01 6.97 3.61
C ASN A 42 -4.33 8.47 3.48
N PRO A 43 -4.62 9.19 4.57
CA PRO A 43 -4.90 10.63 4.55
C PRO A 43 -3.65 11.49 4.34
N ILE A 44 -2.46 10.96 4.64
CA ILE A 44 -1.20 11.71 4.60
C ILE A 44 -0.38 11.37 3.36
N THR A 45 0.65 12.17 3.12
CA THR A 45 1.55 12.01 1.98
C THR A 45 2.36 10.70 2.06
N TRP A 46 2.34 9.90 0.98
CA TRP A 46 3.30 8.82 0.76
C TRP A 46 4.70 9.36 0.49
N LYS A 47 5.72 8.60 0.92
CA LYS A 47 7.13 8.96 0.83
C LYS A 47 7.94 7.71 0.51
N SER A 48 9.08 7.89 -0.14
CA SER A 48 10.18 6.92 -0.13
C SER A 48 11.15 7.25 1.01
N ALA A 49 10.96 6.65 2.19
CA ALA A 49 11.78 6.87 3.38
C ALA A 49 11.91 5.61 4.24
N TYR A 50 13.04 5.38 4.91
CA TYR A 50 13.21 4.18 5.75
C TYR A 50 12.51 4.26 7.13
N ARG A 51 11.26 4.74 7.19
CA ARG A 51 10.49 4.94 8.44
C ARG A 51 8.98 4.89 8.24
N TYR A 52 8.25 4.72 9.34
CA TYR A 52 6.81 4.91 9.39
C TYR A 52 6.43 6.39 9.40
N SER A 53 5.22 6.66 8.92
CA SER A 53 4.49 7.90 9.18
C SER A 53 3.23 7.60 9.99
N ASN A 54 2.87 8.54 10.85
CA ASN A 54 1.80 8.38 11.83
C ASN A 54 0.59 9.20 11.43
N THR A 55 -0.59 8.60 11.52
CA THR A 55 -1.86 9.30 11.36
C THR A 55 -2.96 8.56 12.12
N LYS A 56 -4.01 9.26 12.54
CA LYS A 56 -5.16 8.66 13.23
C LYS A 56 -6.30 8.31 12.28
N ASP A 57 -6.27 8.84 11.06
CA ASP A 57 -7.38 8.74 10.12
C ASP A 57 -7.12 7.69 9.02
N SER A 58 -6.05 6.90 9.14
CA SER A 58 -5.81 5.76 8.27
C SER A 58 -6.54 4.53 8.78
N PHE A 59 -7.11 3.77 7.85
CA PHE A 59 -7.78 2.52 8.14
C PHE A 59 -7.55 1.52 7.00
N ILE A 60 -7.54 0.24 7.36
CA ILE A 60 -7.57 -0.88 6.42
C ILE A 60 -9.01 -1.32 6.29
N PHE A 61 -9.40 -1.78 5.11
CA PHE A 61 -10.73 -2.32 4.89
C PHE A 61 -10.66 -3.64 4.12
N SER A 62 -11.68 -4.46 4.33
CA SER A 62 -11.94 -5.64 3.53
C SER A 62 -13.42 -5.73 3.16
N PHE A 63 -13.67 -6.17 1.93
CA PHE A 63 -14.98 -6.49 1.42
C PHE A 63 -14.99 -7.90 0.86
N ASN A 64 -16.00 -8.68 1.20
CA ASN A 64 -16.33 -9.93 0.52
C ASN A 64 -17.85 -10.01 0.33
N ASN A 65 -18.34 -11.05 -0.35
CA ASN A 65 -19.76 -11.19 -0.71
C ASN A 65 -20.74 -11.02 0.46
N ASN A 66 -20.30 -11.26 1.71
CA ASN A 66 -21.18 -11.31 2.87
C ASN A 66 -20.77 -10.38 4.01
N ARG A 67 -19.63 -9.66 3.89
CA ARG A 67 -19.08 -8.87 5.00
C ARG A 67 -18.28 -7.67 4.50
N SER A 68 -18.40 -6.57 5.24
CA SER A 68 -17.60 -5.37 5.10
C SER A 68 -16.99 -5.04 6.46
N GLU A 69 -15.67 -4.91 6.51
CA GLU A 69 -14.95 -4.64 7.76
C GLU A 69 -13.97 -3.48 7.56
N ASN A 70 -13.88 -2.64 8.58
CA ASN A 70 -12.86 -1.60 8.66
C ASN A 70 -12.06 -1.81 9.94
N TYR A 71 -10.75 -1.65 9.82
CA TYR A 71 -9.80 -1.77 10.92
C TYR A 71 -8.99 -0.47 11.03
N ILE A 72 -9.09 0.18 12.19
CA ILE A 72 -8.27 1.36 12.49
C ILE A 72 -6.85 0.88 12.75
N VAL A 73 -5.90 1.44 12.01
CA VAL A 73 -4.49 1.07 12.10
C VAL A 73 -3.86 1.73 13.34
N ASP A 74 -2.89 1.06 13.98
CA ASP A 74 -2.12 1.66 15.08
C ASP A 74 -1.53 3.03 14.67
N ASN A 75 -1.71 4.02 15.54
CA ASN A 75 -1.31 5.40 15.27
C ASN A 75 0.21 5.63 15.35
N ARG A 76 0.98 4.64 15.82
CA ARG A 76 2.45 4.74 15.95
C ARG A 76 3.23 4.21 14.75
N HIS A 77 2.60 3.37 13.93
CA HIS A 77 3.23 2.71 12.78
C HIS A 77 2.23 2.61 11.62
N THR A 78 1.58 3.72 11.30
CA THR A 78 0.34 3.69 10.52
C THR A 78 0.56 3.48 9.03
N ILE A 79 1.59 4.12 8.47
CA ILE A 79 1.95 4.04 7.04
C ILE A 79 3.43 3.72 6.95
N ASP A 80 3.77 2.56 6.38
CA ASP A 80 5.17 2.21 6.14
C ASP A 80 5.64 2.84 4.83
N ASN A 81 6.62 3.75 4.92
CA ASN A 81 7.13 4.49 3.76
C ASN A 81 8.45 3.92 3.23
N ARG A 82 8.88 2.74 3.70
CA ARG A 82 10.12 2.11 3.21
C ARG A 82 10.08 1.98 1.70
N SER A 83 11.14 2.45 1.05
CA SER A 83 11.24 2.57 -0.41
C SER A 83 11.26 1.24 -1.17
N TYR A 84 11.23 0.12 -0.44
CA TYR A 84 11.19 -1.24 -0.97
C TYR A 84 9.85 -1.93 -0.70
N TYR A 85 8.82 -1.16 -0.33
CA TYR A 85 7.44 -1.62 -0.25
C TYR A 85 6.56 -0.84 -1.22
N GLY A 86 5.50 -1.47 -1.71
CA GLY A 86 4.38 -0.75 -2.33
C GLY A 86 3.50 -0.08 -1.27
N PRO A 87 2.18 -0.01 -1.48
CA PRO A 87 1.25 0.41 -0.43
C PRO A 87 1.39 -0.50 0.80
N SER A 88 1.71 0.09 1.95
CA SER A 88 1.91 -0.63 3.19
C SER A 88 1.30 0.13 4.38
N PHE A 89 0.37 -0.54 5.07
CA PHE A 89 -0.41 0.00 6.18
C PHE A 89 -0.10 -0.79 7.45
N GLY A 90 0.02 -0.07 8.55
CA GLY A 90 0.28 -0.65 9.87
C GLY A 90 1.69 -1.21 10.01
N ASN A 91 1.91 -1.92 11.11
CA ASN A 91 3.16 -2.63 11.35
C ASN A 91 3.15 -4.00 10.64
N GLY A 92 2.93 -3.97 9.33
CA GLY A 92 2.73 -5.16 8.50
C GLY A 92 1.30 -5.70 8.48
N ASP A 93 0.32 -4.88 8.84
CA ASP A 93 -1.10 -5.27 8.86
C ASP A 93 -1.63 -5.52 7.43
N LEU A 94 -1.22 -4.68 6.48
CA LEU A 94 -1.46 -4.90 5.05
C LEU A 94 -0.26 -4.43 4.23
N ILE A 95 0.40 -5.38 3.55
CA ILE A 95 1.47 -5.09 2.58
C ILE A 95 1.08 -5.67 1.23
N LEU A 96 0.97 -4.81 0.22
CA LEU A 96 0.68 -5.25 -1.14
C LEU A 96 1.99 -5.41 -1.92
N TRP A 97 2.40 -6.67 -2.07
CA TRP A 97 3.55 -7.08 -2.88
C TRP A 97 3.12 -7.42 -4.31
N GLY A 98 3.93 -7.09 -5.31
CA GLY A 98 3.75 -7.59 -6.68
C GLY A 98 2.39 -7.23 -7.28
N LEU A 99 2.10 -5.94 -7.39
CA LEU A 99 0.94 -5.46 -8.15
C LEU A 99 1.07 -5.95 -9.60
N ASP A 100 0.12 -6.78 -10.08
CA ASP A 100 0.11 -7.25 -11.47
C ASP A 100 -0.21 -6.07 -12.41
N ILE A 101 0.87 -5.48 -12.89
CA ILE A 101 0.96 -4.22 -13.60
C ILE A 101 0.41 -4.24 -15.03
N ASN A 102 -0.05 -5.38 -15.54
CA ASN A 102 -0.76 -5.45 -16.82
C ASN A 102 -2.20 -4.91 -16.73
N THR A 103 -2.70 -4.68 -15.52
CA THR A 103 -4.07 -4.17 -15.28
C THR A 103 -4.15 -2.65 -15.15
N LEU A 104 -3.00 -1.95 -15.03
CA LEU A 104 -2.93 -0.49 -14.91
C LEU A 104 -2.65 0.22 -16.25
N SER A 105 -2.39 -0.53 -17.32
CA SER A 105 -2.03 0.01 -18.64
C SER A 105 -3.17 0.00 -19.66
N THR A 106 -4.41 -0.29 -19.26
CA THR A 106 -5.56 -0.17 -20.16
C THR A 106 -6.29 1.14 -19.89
N ASN A 107 -5.84 2.20 -20.54
CA ASN A 107 -6.65 3.26 -21.15
C ASN A 107 -5.80 3.96 -22.22
#